data_AF-A0A7V9U643-F1
#
_entry.id   AF-A0A7V9U643-F1
#
_cell.length_a   1.000
_cell.length_b   1.000
_cell.length_c   1.000
_cell.angle_alpha   90.00
_cell.angle_beta   90.00
_cell.angle_gamma   90.00
#
_symmetry.space_group_name_H-M   'P 1'
#
loop_
_entity.id
_entity.type
_entity.pdbx_description
1 polymer ?
#
loop_
_entity_poly.entity_id
_entity_poly.type
_entity_poly.pdbx_seq_one_letter_code
_entity_poly.pdbx_strand_id
1 'polypeptide(L)'
;MDSNSMNGRAKSAALAQLASQRPRNVGWIQAGGLLFGDWGTSRLYVLGLAFLVAGRSSFYLIAAMSLLIMAVGWAYTQICRIYPDGGGVYTAAKQRSRLLGVVGALLLFADYTVTASLSAVEAFHYFGLGKTHAAQVTVATAATQPAADLDSIVLPDAHAAAVKEPLLSWRSAGLWALVSILVIGAFNLLGPKHTAGYAIFAAIGMVIITLLIVVFSLPQIDWGNLNLGRLRQPPLLLWEAFVFIVLALSGV
;
A
#
# COMPACT_ATOMS: atom_id res chain seq x y z
N MET A 1 -12.86 48.38 -39.14
CA MET A 1 -12.84 48.53 -37.67
C MET A 1 -13.03 47.12 -37.16
N ASP A 2 -11.92 46.39 -37.13
CA ASP A 2 -11.92 44.92 -37.24
C ASP A 2 -11.72 44.31 -35.86
N SER A 3 -12.83 44.10 -35.16
CA SER A 3 -12.86 43.45 -33.85
C SER A 3 -13.43 42.04 -33.98
N ASN A 4 -12.69 41.09 -34.57
CA ASN A 4 -13.13 39.68 -34.49
C ASN A 4 -12.08 38.57 -34.67
N SER A 5 -10.79 38.79 -34.35
CA SER A 5 -9.75 37.76 -34.54
C SER A 5 -9.25 37.03 -33.28
N MET A 6 -9.82 37.29 -32.10
CA MET A 6 -9.23 36.83 -30.83
C MET A 6 -9.82 35.53 -30.23
N ASN A 7 -10.86 34.92 -30.81
CA ASN A 7 -11.59 33.82 -30.13
C ASN A 7 -11.33 32.39 -30.67
N GLY A 8 -10.60 32.24 -31.79
CA GLY A 8 -10.37 30.93 -32.43
C GLY A 8 -9.19 30.12 -31.87
N ARG A 9 -8.14 30.79 -31.36
CA ARG A 9 -6.91 30.12 -30.90
C ARG A 9 -7.05 29.44 -29.53
N ALA A 10 -7.83 30.00 -28.62
CA ALA A 10 -8.00 29.46 -27.27
C ALA A 10 -8.76 28.12 -27.26
N LYS A 11 -9.82 27.98 -28.06
CA LYS A 11 -10.56 26.72 -28.22
C LYS A 11 -9.69 25.61 -28.83
N SER A 12 -8.79 25.97 -29.76
CA SER A 12 -7.85 25.01 -30.38
C SER A 12 -6.81 24.50 -29.39
N ALA A 13 -6.34 25.32 -28.44
CA ALA A 13 -5.39 24.90 -27.42
C ALA A 13 -6.01 23.96 -26.38
N ALA A 14 -7.25 24.25 -25.95
CA ALA A 14 -8.02 23.37 -25.06
C ALA A 14 -8.38 22.03 -25.73
N LEU A 15 -8.77 22.06 -27.01
CA LEU A 15 -8.99 20.85 -27.81
C LEU A 15 -7.70 20.10 -28.10
N ALA A 16 -6.57 20.78 -28.29
CA ALA A 16 -5.25 20.16 -28.44
C ALA A 16 -4.74 19.54 -27.13
N GLN A 17 -5.08 20.10 -25.96
CA GLN A 17 -4.86 19.46 -24.67
C GLN A 17 -5.69 18.18 -24.51
N LEU A 18 -6.97 18.21 -24.92
CA LEU A 18 -7.85 17.03 -24.97
C LEU A 18 -7.36 15.97 -25.99
N ALA A 19 -6.75 16.41 -27.08
CA ALA A 19 -6.22 15.56 -28.15
C ALA A 19 -4.74 15.17 -27.98
N SER A 20 -4.06 15.67 -26.94
CA SER A 20 -2.67 15.31 -26.66
C SER A 20 -2.62 13.87 -26.14
N GLN A 21 -2.62 12.92 -27.07
CA GLN A 21 -2.20 11.56 -26.79
C GLN A 21 -0.72 11.62 -26.43
N ARG A 22 -0.44 11.88 -25.14
CA ARG A 22 0.89 11.69 -24.59
C ARG A 22 1.33 10.28 -24.98
N PRO A 23 2.53 10.07 -25.55
CA PRO A 23 2.96 8.80 -26.15
C PRO A 23 2.88 7.55 -25.24
N ARG A 24 2.60 7.74 -23.95
CA ARG A 24 2.56 6.73 -22.89
C ARG A 24 1.34 6.87 -21.97
N ASN A 25 0.17 7.27 -22.49
CA ASN A 25 -1.08 7.27 -21.71
C ASN A 25 -1.54 5.82 -21.47
N VAL A 26 -1.38 5.34 -20.25
CA VAL A 26 -2.03 4.12 -19.76
C VAL A 26 -3.42 4.54 -19.27
N GLY A 27 -4.48 4.05 -19.93
CA GLY A 27 -5.84 4.49 -19.60
C GLY A 27 -6.17 4.26 -18.12
N TRP A 28 -7.22 4.91 -17.60
CA TRP A 28 -7.56 4.88 -16.17
C TRP A 28 -7.71 3.46 -15.59
N ILE A 29 -8.13 2.48 -16.40
CA ILE A 29 -8.23 1.07 -16.01
C ILE A 29 -6.84 0.46 -15.78
N GLN A 30 -5.91 0.69 -16.71
CA GLN A 30 -4.53 0.19 -16.61
C GLN A 30 -3.77 0.89 -15.48
N ALA A 31 -3.97 2.20 -15.34
CA ALA A 31 -3.45 2.97 -14.22
C ALA A 31 -4.03 2.45 -12.88
N GLY A 32 -5.33 2.14 -12.84
CA GLY A 32 -5.99 1.56 -11.67
C GLY A 32 -5.47 0.17 -11.32
N GLY A 33 -5.22 -0.69 -12.32
CA GLY A 33 -4.60 -2.00 -12.11
C GLY A 33 -3.18 -1.91 -11.57
N LEU A 34 -2.38 -0.96 -12.06
CA LEU A 34 -1.04 -0.69 -11.53
C LEU A 34 -1.08 -0.16 -10.09
N LEU A 35 -1.99 0.79 -9.80
CA LEU A 35 -2.22 1.31 -8.45
C LEU A 35 -2.69 0.20 -7.49
N PHE A 36 -3.56 -0.68 -7.96
CA PHE A 36 -4.02 -1.81 -7.17
C PHE A 36 -2.89 -2.79 -6.87
N GLY A 37 -1.97 -3.01 -7.83
CA GLY A 37 -0.78 -3.84 -7.61
C GLY A 37 0.10 -3.33 -6.47
N ASP A 38 0.25 -2.01 -6.35
CA ASP A 38 1.00 -1.34 -5.28
C ASP A 38 0.30 -1.45 -3.91
N TRP A 39 -1.03 -1.37 -3.89
CA TRP A 39 -1.85 -1.47 -2.67
C TRP A 39 -2.17 -2.90 -2.23
N GLY A 40 -2.07 -3.86 -3.14
CA GLY A 40 -2.73 -5.16 -3.00
C GLY A 40 -2.06 -6.12 -2.02
N THR A 41 -0.74 -6.02 -1.83
CA THR A 41 0.02 -6.94 -0.96
C THR A 41 -0.25 -6.69 0.52
N SER A 42 -0.39 -5.42 0.94
CA SER A 42 -0.53 -5.04 2.35
C SER A 42 -1.93 -5.18 2.93
N ARG A 43 -2.96 -5.18 2.08
CA ARG A 43 -4.35 -5.21 2.56
C ARG A 43 -4.68 -6.42 3.44
N LEU A 44 -4.21 -7.62 3.09
CA LEU A 44 -4.62 -8.84 3.80
C LEU A 44 -3.82 -9.07 5.09
N TYR A 45 -2.49 -8.92 5.05
CA TYR A 45 -1.67 -9.16 6.24
C TYR A 45 -1.82 -8.05 7.28
N VAL A 46 -2.02 -6.79 6.87
CA VAL A 46 -2.22 -5.68 7.82
C VAL A 46 -3.50 -5.87 8.61
N LEU A 47 -4.58 -6.36 7.98
CA LEU A 47 -5.83 -6.67 8.70
C LEU A 47 -5.59 -7.76 9.75
N GLY A 48 -4.82 -8.80 9.40
CA GLY A 48 -4.41 -9.84 10.34
C GLY A 48 -3.55 -9.32 11.49
N LEU A 49 -2.52 -8.51 11.20
CA LEU A 49 -1.65 -7.90 12.20
C LEU A 49 -2.39 -6.90 13.10
N ALA A 50 -3.28 -6.09 12.54
CA ALA A 50 -4.10 -5.16 13.31
C ALA A 50 -4.99 -5.91 14.30
N PHE A 51 -5.57 -7.03 13.89
CA PHE A 51 -6.35 -7.89 14.78
C PHE A 51 -5.46 -8.62 15.80
N LEU A 52 -4.26 -9.06 15.42
CA LEU A 52 -3.28 -9.67 16.32
C LEU A 52 -2.86 -8.72 17.45
N VAL A 53 -2.61 -7.45 17.12
CA VAL A 53 -2.07 -6.44 18.05
C VAL A 53 -3.16 -5.78 18.88
N ALA A 54 -4.33 -5.48 18.29
CA ALA A 54 -5.36 -4.67 18.93
C ALA A 54 -6.69 -5.41 19.12
N GLY A 55 -6.77 -6.69 18.76
CA GLY A 55 -7.95 -7.53 18.93
C GLY A 55 -9.22 -6.87 18.38
N ARG A 56 -10.25 -6.73 19.21
CA ARG A 56 -11.52 -6.10 18.81
C ARG A 56 -11.37 -4.60 18.53
N SER A 57 -10.45 -3.92 19.22
CA SER A 57 -10.18 -2.49 19.05
C SER A 57 -9.52 -2.16 17.70
N SER A 58 -9.04 -3.17 16.96
CA SER A 58 -8.52 -3.03 15.59
C SER A 58 -9.50 -2.35 14.65
N PHE A 59 -10.81 -2.53 14.86
CA PHE A 59 -11.85 -1.85 14.08
C PHE A 59 -11.67 -0.33 14.07
N TYR A 60 -11.45 0.28 15.24
CA TYR A 60 -11.29 1.73 15.35
C TYR A 60 -9.97 2.21 14.73
N LEU A 61 -8.89 1.42 14.86
CA LEU A 61 -7.59 1.76 14.26
C LEU A 61 -7.65 1.69 12.72
N ILE A 62 -8.29 0.65 12.17
CA ILE A 62 -8.50 0.50 10.73
C ILE A 62 -9.45 1.58 10.21
N ALA A 63 -10.49 1.96 10.97
CA ALA A 63 -11.38 3.06 10.62
C ALA A 63 -10.63 4.40 10.59
N ALA A 64 -9.82 4.69 11.60
CA ALA A 64 -8.96 5.88 11.63
C ALA A 64 -7.99 5.90 10.44
N MET A 65 -7.38 4.76 10.12
CA MET A 65 -6.49 4.62 8.96
C MET A 65 -7.23 4.86 7.65
N SER A 66 -8.44 4.32 7.51
CA SER A 66 -9.29 4.51 6.34
C SER A 66 -9.67 5.99 6.16
N LEU A 67 -9.97 6.69 7.25
CA LEU A 67 -10.21 8.15 7.23
C LEU A 67 -8.96 8.93 6.80
N LEU A 68 -7.78 8.56 7.32
CA LEU A 68 -6.51 9.17 6.92
C LEU A 68 -6.25 8.97 5.42
N ILE A 69 -6.39 7.75 4.92
CA ILE A 69 -6.22 7.42 3.50
C ILE A 69 -7.22 8.20 2.64
N MET A 70 -8.47 8.32 3.08
CA MET A 70 -9.48 9.10 2.37
C MET A 70 -9.12 10.60 2.33
N ALA A 71 -8.61 11.16 3.43
CA ALA A 71 -8.15 12.56 3.47
C ALA A 71 -6.94 12.79 2.54
N VAL A 72 -5.98 11.86 2.52
CA VAL A 72 -4.84 11.88 1.60
C VAL A 72 -5.32 11.78 0.15
N GLY A 73 -6.20 10.83 -0.16
CA GLY A 73 -6.80 10.68 -1.48
C GLY A 73 -7.53 11.95 -1.94
N TRP A 74 -8.29 12.59 -1.05
CA TRP A 74 -8.94 13.87 -1.31
C TRP A 74 -7.92 14.98 -1.63
N ALA A 75 -6.85 15.10 -0.85
CA ALA A 75 -5.77 16.06 -1.13
C ALA A 75 -5.13 15.80 -2.51
N TYR A 76 -4.91 14.53 -2.88
CA TYR A 76 -4.41 14.16 -4.20
C TYR A 76 -5.38 14.55 -5.32
N THR A 77 -6.70 14.48 -5.14
CA THR A 77 -7.64 14.98 -6.16
C THR A 77 -7.46 16.47 -6.43
N GLN A 78 -7.14 17.27 -5.40
CA GLN A 78 -6.87 18.70 -5.56
C GLN A 78 -5.52 18.93 -6.25
N ILE A 79 -4.48 18.19 -5.87
CA ILE A 79 -3.16 18.27 -6.51
C ILE A 79 -3.27 17.94 -8.00
N CYS A 80 -3.97 16.87 -8.37
CA CYS A 80 -4.14 16.49 -9.77
C CYS A 80 -4.92 17.53 -10.60
N ARG A 81 -5.78 18.34 -9.97
CA ARG A 81 -6.47 19.47 -10.62
C ARG A 81 -5.52 20.67 -10.83
N ILE A 82 -4.62 20.92 -9.89
CA ILE A 82 -3.65 22.03 -9.97
C ILE A 82 -2.51 21.70 -10.95
N TYR A 83 -2.07 20.44 -10.98
CA TYR A 83 -0.97 19.95 -11.81
C TYR A 83 -1.47 18.91 -12.83
N PRO A 84 -2.29 19.31 -13.83
CA PRO A 84 -2.87 18.37 -14.80
C PRO A 84 -1.80 17.70 -15.68
N ASP A 85 -0.63 18.31 -15.78
CA ASP A 85 0.49 17.75 -16.51
C ASP A 85 1.19 16.58 -15.80
N GLY A 86 0.83 16.30 -14.54
CA GLY A 86 1.40 15.21 -13.74
C GLY A 86 2.88 15.41 -13.36
N GLY A 87 3.60 14.30 -13.25
CA GLY A 87 5.03 14.28 -12.88
C GLY A 87 5.31 14.08 -11.38
N GLY A 88 4.26 13.95 -10.55
CA GLY A 88 4.35 13.54 -9.15
C GLY A 88 4.96 14.61 -8.22
N VAL A 89 5.40 14.16 -7.05
CA VAL A 89 5.89 15.05 -5.97
C VAL A 89 7.10 15.86 -6.42
N TYR A 90 8.02 15.28 -7.21
CA TYR A 90 9.20 16.01 -7.68
C TYR A 90 8.84 17.24 -8.52
N THR A 91 8.01 17.08 -9.56
CA THR A 91 7.68 18.18 -10.47
C THR A 91 6.84 19.24 -9.77
N ALA A 92 5.85 18.83 -8.96
CA ALA A 92 5.00 19.74 -8.21
C ALA A 92 5.79 20.54 -7.15
N ALA A 93 6.65 19.87 -6.36
CA ALA A 93 7.42 20.54 -5.31
C ALA A 93 8.52 21.44 -5.86
N LYS A 94 9.15 21.05 -6.98
CA LYS A 94 10.20 21.85 -7.65
C LYS A 94 9.70 23.20 -8.14
N GLN A 95 8.43 23.30 -8.55
CA GLN A 95 7.84 24.58 -8.97
C GLN A 95 7.79 25.60 -7.82
N ARG A 96 7.70 25.13 -6.57
CA ARG A 96 7.75 26.00 -5.39
C ARG A 96 9.18 26.26 -4.93
N SER A 97 10.01 25.21 -4.82
CA SER A 97 11.42 25.34 -4.44
C SER A 97 12.22 24.13 -4.91
N ARG A 98 13.44 24.38 -5.39
CA ARG A 98 14.36 23.32 -5.83
C ARG A 98 14.66 22.33 -4.70
N LEU A 99 14.81 22.81 -3.46
CA LEU A 99 15.11 21.96 -2.30
C LEU A 99 13.93 21.03 -1.98
N LEU A 100 12.71 21.53 -2.01
CA LEU A 100 11.50 20.71 -1.81
C LEU A 100 11.37 19.63 -2.90
N GLY A 101 11.72 19.97 -4.15
CA GLY A 101 11.79 18.99 -5.23
C GLY A 101 12.80 17.87 -4.94
N VAL A 102 14.01 18.21 -4.51
CA VAL A 102 15.06 17.22 -4.19
C VAL A 102 14.65 16.34 -3.02
N VAL A 103 14.16 16.94 -1.92
CA VAL A 103 13.67 16.19 -0.76
C VAL A 103 12.55 15.25 -1.16
N GLY A 104 11.56 15.73 -1.93
CA GLY A 104 10.46 14.89 -2.42
C GLY A 104 10.93 13.73 -3.31
N ALA A 105 11.92 13.96 -4.18
CA ALA A 105 12.48 12.89 -5.02
C ALA A 105 13.26 11.85 -4.21
N LEU A 106 14.05 12.27 -3.22
CA LEU A 106 14.80 11.35 -2.35
C LEU A 106 13.87 10.51 -1.47
N LEU A 107 12.80 11.11 -0.94
CA LEU A 107 11.79 10.39 -0.18
C LEU A 107 11.07 9.36 -1.05
N LEU A 108 10.67 9.72 -2.28
CA LEU A 108 10.07 8.75 -3.22
C LEU A 108 11.04 7.62 -3.60
N PHE A 109 12.32 7.93 -3.79
CA PHE A 109 13.31 6.90 -4.10
C PHE A 109 13.49 5.92 -2.93
N ALA A 110 13.56 6.44 -1.71
CA ALA A 110 13.64 5.62 -0.51
C ALA A 110 12.38 4.75 -0.37
N ASP A 111 11.19 5.34 -0.52
CA ASP A 111 9.90 4.67 -0.44
C ASP A 111 9.77 3.51 -1.44
N TYR A 112 10.07 3.75 -2.73
CA TYR A 112 10.02 2.69 -3.74
C TYR A 112 11.06 1.59 -3.50
N THR A 113 12.24 1.94 -3.00
CA THR A 113 13.29 0.95 -2.71
C THR A 113 12.87 0.05 -1.56
N VAL A 114 12.38 0.63 -0.47
CA VAL A 114 11.88 -0.11 0.70
C VAL A 114 10.68 -0.97 0.29
N THR A 115 9.70 -0.38 -0.39
CA THR A 115 8.48 -1.08 -0.84
C THR A 115 8.79 -2.28 -1.73
N ALA A 116 9.65 -2.10 -2.74
CA ALA A 116 10.05 -3.19 -3.62
C ALA A 116 10.81 -4.28 -2.86
N SER A 117 11.70 -3.90 -1.93
CA SER A 117 12.49 -4.85 -1.14
C SER A 117 11.62 -5.68 -0.20
N LEU A 118 10.73 -5.04 0.56
CA LEU A 118 9.89 -5.74 1.52
C LEU A 118 8.81 -6.56 0.81
N SER A 119 8.16 -6.03 -0.22
CA SER A 119 7.17 -6.78 -1.00
C SER A 119 7.76 -8.06 -1.61
N ALA A 120 9.00 -8.00 -2.11
CA ALA A 120 9.67 -9.18 -2.65
C ALA A 120 10.02 -10.19 -1.55
N VAL A 121 10.55 -9.75 -0.41
CA VAL A 121 10.89 -10.63 0.72
C VAL A 121 9.63 -11.31 1.27
N GLU A 122 8.58 -10.53 1.55
CA GLU A 122 7.33 -11.05 2.08
C GLU A 122 6.65 -12.02 1.11
N ALA A 123 6.71 -11.78 -0.20
CA ALA A 123 6.19 -12.73 -1.19
C ALA A 123 6.85 -14.12 -1.05
N PHE A 124 8.16 -14.19 -0.77
CA PHE A 124 8.83 -15.47 -0.56
C PHE A 124 8.60 -16.07 0.83
N HIS A 125 8.33 -15.26 1.85
CA HIS A 125 7.78 -15.74 3.11
C HIS A 125 6.42 -16.42 2.90
N TYR A 126 5.54 -15.85 2.05
CA TYR A 126 4.28 -16.48 1.66
C TYR A 126 4.47 -17.83 0.93
N PHE A 127 5.52 -17.97 0.12
CA PHE A 127 5.87 -19.24 -0.51
C PHE A 127 6.54 -20.26 0.44
N GLY A 128 6.69 -19.91 1.73
CA GLY A 128 7.25 -20.80 2.75
C GLY A 128 8.78 -20.88 2.77
N LEU A 129 9.46 -19.89 2.19
CA LEU A 129 10.91 -19.72 2.30
C LEU A 129 11.23 -18.84 3.52
N GLY A 130 12.37 -19.07 4.19
CA GLY A 130 12.71 -18.42 5.47
C GLY A 130 12.19 -19.15 6.72
N LYS A 131 12.78 -18.85 7.88
CA LYS A 131 12.43 -19.41 9.18
C LYS A 131 11.23 -18.66 9.76
N THR A 132 10.03 -19.14 9.45
CA THR A 132 8.74 -18.64 9.97
C THR A 132 8.53 -18.87 11.48
N HIS A 133 9.52 -19.40 12.20
CA HIS A 133 9.38 -19.75 13.62
C HIS A 133 9.06 -18.55 14.53
N ALA A 134 9.57 -17.35 14.26
CA ALA A 134 9.24 -16.18 15.09
C ALA A 134 7.79 -15.71 14.89
N ALA A 135 7.31 -15.63 13.64
CA ALA A 135 5.93 -15.25 13.33
C ALA A 135 4.92 -16.30 13.82
N GLN A 136 5.26 -17.60 13.74
CA GLN A 136 4.42 -18.68 14.25
C GLN A 136 4.28 -18.63 15.79
N VAL A 137 5.32 -18.23 16.51
CA VAL A 137 5.28 -18.13 17.98
C VAL A 137 4.39 -16.98 18.43
N THR A 138 4.46 -15.81 17.79
CA THR A 138 3.57 -14.66 18.11
C THR A 138 2.10 -14.94 17.77
N VAL A 139 1.85 -15.61 16.63
CA VAL A 139 0.49 -16.05 16.24
C VAL A 139 -0.03 -17.14 17.18
N ALA A 140 0.82 -18.07 17.63
CA ALA A 140 0.44 -19.11 18.59
C ALA A 140 0.14 -18.53 19.98
N THR A 141 0.89 -17.52 20.46
CA THR A 141 0.57 -16.85 21.73
C THR A 141 -0.73 -16.05 21.65
N ALA A 142 -1.00 -15.39 20.52
CA ALA A 142 -2.27 -14.67 20.31
C ALA A 142 -3.48 -15.60 20.13
N ALA A 143 -3.31 -16.75 19.45
CA ALA A 143 -4.36 -17.76 19.31
C ALA A 143 -4.70 -18.46 20.64
N THR A 144 -3.79 -18.41 21.61
CA THR A 144 -3.98 -18.99 22.96
C THR A 144 -4.50 -17.96 23.97
N GLN A 145 -4.61 -16.68 23.60
CA GLN A 145 -5.17 -15.66 24.49
C GLN A 145 -6.67 -15.92 24.75
N PRO A 146 -7.10 -15.97 26.03
CA PRO A 146 -8.50 -16.16 26.35
C PRO A 146 -9.34 -15.01 25.78
N ALA A 147 -10.59 -15.27 25.36
CA ALA A 147 -11.47 -14.30 24.69
C ALA A 147 -11.77 -13.00 25.50
N ALA A 148 -11.43 -12.98 26.79
CA ALA A 148 -11.49 -11.81 27.66
C ALA A 148 -10.30 -10.83 27.47
N ASP A 149 -9.18 -11.29 26.90
CA ASP A 149 -7.95 -10.52 26.69
C ASP A 149 -7.86 -9.89 25.28
N LEU A 150 -8.80 -10.20 24.37
CA LEU A 150 -8.89 -9.62 23.01
C LEU A 150 -9.22 -8.11 22.98
N ASP A 151 -9.37 -7.49 24.15
CA ASP A 151 -9.60 -6.05 24.29
C ASP A 151 -8.30 -5.28 24.63
N SER A 152 -7.21 -5.98 24.97
CA SER A 152 -5.91 -5.39 25.29
C SER A 152 -5.05 -5.19 24.03
N ILE A 153 -4.27 -4.10 23.99
CA ILE A 153 -3.34 -3.83 22.90
C ILE A 153 -1.98 -4.41 23.28
N VAL A 154 -1.46 -5.33 22.48
CA VAL A 154 -0.15 -5.98 22.67
C VAL A 154 0.76 -5.60 21.52
N LEU A 155 1.65 -4.64 21.76
CA LEU A 155 2.65 -4.23 20.78
C LEU A 155 3.83 -5.22 20.79
N PRO A 156 4.33 -5.66 19.62
CA PRO A 156 5.53 -6.49 19.56
C PRO A 156 6.74 -5.73 20.10
N ASP A 157 7.61 -6.41 20.84
CA ASP A 157 8.87 -5.84 21.31
C ASP A 157 9.78 -5.50 20.11
N ALA A 158 9.90 -4.21 19.78
CA ALA A 158 10.76 -3.73 18.70
C ALA A 158 12.25 -4.07 18.89
N HIS A 159 12.65 -4.47 20.10
CA HIS A 159 13.99 -4.91 20.46
C HIS A 159 14.18 -6.42 20.41
N ALA A 160 13.15 -7.20 20.08
CA ALA A 160 13.30 -8.63 19.84
C ALA A 160 14.28 -8.84 18.67
N ALA A 161 15.44 -9.42 18.97
CA ALA A 161 16.52 -9.58 18.00
C ALA A 161 16.03 -10.41 16.79
N ALA A 162 15.88 -9.75 15.64
CA ALA A 162 15.58 -10.42 14.39
C ALA A 162 16.64 -11.50 14.14
N VAL A 163 16.20 -12.75 14.00
CA VAL A 163 17.09 -13.88 13.72
C VAL A 163 17.73 -13.61 12.36
N LYS A 164 19.03 -13.30 12.34
CA LYS A 164 19.76 -13.02 11.11
C LYS A 164 19.75 -14.27 10.22
N GLU A 165 19.08 -14.18 9.09
CA GLU A 165 19.11 -15.22 8.07
C GLU A 165 20.30 -15.04 7.14
N PRO A 166 20.98 -16.14 6.74
CA PRO A 166 22.01 -16.07 5.73
C PRO A 166 21.38 -15.70 4.38
N LEU A 167 21.79 -14.54 3.83
CA LEU A 167 21.24 -13.98 2.60
C LEU A 167 21.33 -14.94 1.41
N LEU A 168 22.45 -15.67 1.28
CA LEU A 168 22.78 -16.53 0.13
C LEU A 168 22.44 -18.01 0.32
N SER A 169 21.45 -18.35 1.16
CA SER A 169 20.99 -19.73 1.27
C SER A 169 19.89 -20.06 0.27
N TRP A 170 19.85 -21.28 -0.24
CA TRP A 170 18.83 -21.67 -1.23
C TRP A 170 17.39 -21.58 -0.71
N ARG A 171 17.22 -21.61 0.62
CA ARG A 171 15.93 -21.47 1.30
C ARG A 171 15.70 -20.08 1.90
N SER A 172 16.59 -19.11 1.69
CA SER A 172 16.36 -17.74 2.20
C SER A 172 15.36 -17.00 1.32
N ALA A 173 14.43 -16.30 1.95
CA ALA A 173 13.55 -15.37 1.24
C ALA A 173 14.36 -14.25 0.58
N GLY A 174 15.44 -13.78 1.24
CA GLY A 174 16.29 -12.70 0.73
C GLY A 174 16.98 -13.00 -0.61
N LEU A 175 17.45 -14.24 -0.85
CA LEU A 175 18.06 -14.61 -2.13
C LEU A 175 17.04 -14.50 -3.26
N TRP A 176 15.88 -15.13 -3.06
CA TRP A 176 14.83 -15.16 -4.05
C TRP A 176 14.21 -13.79 -4.28
N ALA A 177 14.12 -12.93 -3.25
CA ALA A 177 13.72 -11.53 -3.37
C ALA A 177 14.67 -10.73 -4.27
N LEU A 178 15.98 -10.90 -4.10
CA LEU A 178 16.98 -10.25 -4.97
C LEU A 178 16.83 -10.73 -6.42
N VAL A 179 16.68 -12.04 -6.63
CA VAL A 179 16.47 -12.61 -7.96
C VAL A 179 15.18 -12.08 -8.60
N SER A 180 14.07 -12.04 -7.85
CA SER A 180 12.78 -11.55 -8.38
C SER A 180 12.83 -10.07 -8.73
N ILE A 181 13.48 -9.23 -7.90
CA ILE A 181 13.63 -7.80 -8.19
C ILE A 181 14.44 -7.60 -9.47
N LEU A 182 15.52 -8.35 -9.68
CA LEU A 182 16.31 -8.29 -10.92
C LEU A 182 15.49 -8.74 -12.13
N VAL A 183 14.72 -9.83 -12.02
CA VAL A 183 13.85 -10.33 -13.09
C VAL A 183 12.73 -9.33 -13.42
N ILE A 184 12.05 -8.78 -12.41
CA ILE A 184 11.02 -7.74 -12.59
C ILE A 184 11.64 -6.47 -13.20
N GLY A 185 12.83 -6.09 -12.74
CA GLY A 185 13.61 -4.98 -13.30
C GLY A 185 13.92 -5.19 -14.78
N ALA A 186 14.35 -6.40 -15.17
CA ALA A 186 14.58 -6.77 -16.56
C ALA A 186 13.28 -6.75 -17.39
N PHE A 187 12.17 -7.27 -16.85
CA PHE A 187 10.86 -7.19 -17.52
C PHE A 187 10.38 -5.74 -17.70
N ASN A 188 10.67 -4.85 -16.75
CA ASN A 188 10.34 -3.43 -16.88
C ASN A 188 11.10 -2.72 -18.01
N LEU A 189 12.23 -3.29 -18.50
CA LEU A 189 12.93 -2.77 -19.69
C LEU A 189 12.13 -3.00 -20.99
N LEU A 190 11.21 -3.97 -21.02
CA LEU A 190 10.34 -4.24 -22.17
C LEU A 190 9.22 -3.19 -22.35
N GLY A 191 9.09 -2.27 -21.40
CA GLY A 191 8.20 -1.12 -21.48
C GLY A 191 6.83 -1.33 -20.81
N PRO A 192 6.20 -0.24 -20.35
CA PRO A 192 5.05 -0.27 -19.44
C PRO A 192 3.76 -0.83 -20.05
N LYS A 193 3.64 -0.86 -21.38
CA LYS A 193 2.42 -1.33 -22.06
C LYS A 193 2.21 -2.85 -21.88
N HIS A 194 3.30 -3.62 -21.84
CA HIS A 194 3.23 -5.07 -21.67
C HIS A 194 3.05 -5.45 -20.20
N THR A 195 3.76 -4.77 -19.30
CA THR A 195 3.68 -5.05 -17.85
C THR A 195 2.34 -4.65 -17.23
N ALA A 196 1.71 -3.57 -17.73
CA ALA A 196 0.39 -3.14 -17.26
C ALA A 196 -0.72 -4.18 -17.52
N GLY A 197 -0.61 -5.00 -18.57
CA GLY A 197 -1.57 -6.07 -18.84
C GLY A 197 -1.58 -7.14 -17.75
N TYR A 198 -0.39 -7.57 -17.32
CA TYR A 198 -0.25 -8.55 -16.22
C TYR A 198 -0.74 -7.99 -14.89
N ALA A 199 -0.51 -6.70 -14.62
CA ALA A 199 -0.97 -6.04 -13.41
C ALA A 199 -2.51 -6.06 -13.27
N ILE A 200 -3.25 -5.82 -14.38
CA ILE A 200 -4.71 -5.90 -14.36
C ILE A 200 -5.18 -7.32 -14.04
N PHE A 201 -4.59 -8.34 -14.67
CA PHE A 201 -4.96 -9.73 -14.42
C PHE A 201 -4.74 -10.10 -12.95
N ALA A 202 -3.58 -9.76 -12.39
CA ALA A 202 -3.27 -9.97 -10.97
C ALA A 202 -4.24 -9.20 -10.06
N ALA A 203 -4.55 -7.94 -10.39
CA ALA A 203 -5.49 -7.12 -9.63
C ALA A 203 -6.89 -7.73 -9.59
N ILE A 204 -7.41 -8.19 -10.73
CA ILE A 204 -8.74 -8.84 -10.82
C ILE A 204 -8.74 -10.12 -9.98
N GLY A 205 -7.71 -10.97 -10.11
CA GLY A 205 -7.59 -12.19 -9.33
C GLY A 205 -7.61 -11.92 -7.82
N MET A 206 -6.83 -10.92 -7.38
CA MET A 206 -6.79 -10.50 -5.98
C MET A 206 -8.12 -9.94 -5.48
N VAL A 207 -8.83 -9.14 -6.29
CA VAL A 207 -10.17 -8.64 -5.95
C VAL A 207 -11.14 -9.82 -5.77
N ILE A 208 -11.13 -10.79 -6.69
CA ILE A 208 -11.99 -11.98 -6.61
C ILE A 208 -11.70 -12.77 -5.33
N ILE A 209 -10.43 -13.08 -5.05
CA ILE A 209 -10.04 -13.80 -3.83
C ILE A 209 -10.48 -13.05 -2.57
N THR A 210 -10.28 -11.73 -2.54
CA THR A 210 -10.70 -10.89 -1.41
C THR A 210 -12.21 -10.93 -1.21
N LEU A 211 -12.99 -10.81 -2.29
CA LEU A 211 -14.45 -10.89 -2.24
C LEU A 211 -14.93 -12.26 -1.76
N LEU A 212 -14.29 -13.34 -2.23
CA LEU A 212 -14.60 -14.68 -1.75
C LEU A 212 -14.37 -14.80 -0.24
N ILE A 213 -13.22 -14.33 0.26
CA ILE A 213 -12.92 -14.33 1.71
C ILE A 213 -14.01 -13.56 2.48
N VAL A 214 -14.41 -12.38 2.01
CA VAL A 214 -15.48 -11.60 2.65
C VAL A 214 -16.81 -12.36 2.64
N VAL A 215 -17.24 -12.88 1.49
CA VAL A 215 -18.51 -13.60 1.35
C VAL A 215 -18.56 -14.84 2.24
N PHE A 216 -17.48 -15.61 2.32
CA PHE A 216 -17.40 -16.79 3.18
C PHE A 216 -17.22 -16.46 4.66
N SER A 217 -16.72 -15.27 4.98
CA SER A 217 -16.54 -14.80 6.37
C SER A 217 -17.84 -14.23 6.96
N LEU A 218 -18.66 -13.50 6.18
CA LEU A 218 -19.92 -12.90 6.65
C LEU A 218 -20.88 -13.85 7.39
N PRO A 219 -21.15 -15.09 6.93
CA PRO A 219 -22.05 -16.01 7.64
C PRO A 219 -21.45 -16.57 8.94
N GLN A 220 -20.14 -16.45 9.14
CA GLN A 220 -19.47 -16.90 10.37
C GLN A 220 -19.54 -15.87 11.50
N ILE A 221 -20.01 -14.65 11.21
CA ILE A 221 -20.11 -13.56 12.18
C ILE A 221 -21.40 -13.73 13.01
N ASP A 222 -21.27 -13.77 14.33
CA ASP A 222 -22.41 -13.65 15.25
C ASP A 222 -22.87 -12.19 15.34
N TRP A 223 -23.75 -11.80 14.43
CA TRP A 223 -24.32 -10.45 14.35
C TRP A 223 -25.09 -10.02 15.61
N GLY A 224 -25.54 -10.97 16.42
CA GLY A 224 -26.30 -10.68 17.65
C GLY A 224 -25.43 -10.19 18.81
N ASN A 225 -24.15 -10.59 18.85
CA ASN A 225 -23.21 -10.30 19.94
C ASN A 225 -21.96 -9.55 19.46
N LEU A 226 -22.13 -8.62 18.52
CA LEU A 226 -21.03 -7.81 18.00
C LEU A 226 -20.41 -6.94 19.09
N ASN A 227 -19.18 -7.28 19.48
CA ASN A 227 -18.34 -6.46 20.35
C ASN A 227 -17.20 -5.86 19.51
N LEU A 228 -17.22 -4.54 19.33
CA LEU A 228 -16.21 -3.79 18.57
C LEU A 228 -15.02 -3.34 19.43
N GLY A 229 -14.89 -3.86 20.65
CA GLY A 229 -13.83 -3.49 21.59
C GLY A 229 -14.06 -2.10 22.20
N ARG A 230 -13.05 -1.61 22.91
CA ARG A 230 -13.13 -0.37 23.69
C ARG A 230 -12.27 0.73 23.07
N LEU A 231 -12.89 1.86 22.77
CA LEU A 231 -12.18 3.06 22.35
C LEU A 231 -11.43 3.76 23.50
N ARG A 232 -11.78 3.46 24.75
CA ARG A 232 -11.19 4.06 25.97
C ARG A 232 -9.94 3.31 26.43
N GLN A 233 -8.95 3.19 25.56
CA GLN A 233 -7.58 2.80 25.91
C GLN A 233 -6.72 4.04 26.14
N PRO A 234 -5.54 3.95 26.80
CA PRO A 234 -4.64 5.08 26.95
C PRO A 234 -4.33 5.70 25.57
N PRO A 235 -4.43 7.04 25.40
CA PRO A 235 -4.33 7.67 24.08
C PRO A 235 -2.95 7.45 23.43
N LEU A 236 -1.88 7.38 24.23
CA LEU A 236 -0.54 7.09 23.74
C LEU A 236 -0.44 5.65 23.17
N LEU A 237 -1.07 4.68 23.84
CA LEU A 237 -1.08 3.28 23.38
C LEU A 237 -1.88 3.11 22.08
N LEU A 238 -3.02 3.82 21.96
CA LEU A 238 -3.79 3.85 20.72
C LEU A 238 -3.00 4.50 19.58
N TRP A 239 -2.25 5.57 19.89
CA TRP A 239 -1.36 6.22 18.93
C TRP A 239 -0.23 5.29 18.48
N GLU A 240 0.43 4.60 19.42
CA GLU A 240 1.49 3.63 19.10
C GLU A 240 0.95 2.46 18.26
N ALA A 241 -0.20 1.90 18.62
CA ALA A 241 -0.85 0.85 17.82
C ALA A 241 -1.28 1.34 16.44
N PHE A 242 -1.79 2.57 16.35
CA PHE A 242 -2.13 3.19 15.09
C PHE A 242 -0.89 3.35 14.19
N VAL A 243 0.20 3.91 14.73
CA VAL A 243 1.46 4.08 14.00
C VAL A 243 2.03 2.71 13.60
N PHE A 244 1.96 1.70 14.47
CA PHE A 244 2.38 0.34 14.15
C PHE A 244 1.60 -0.25 12.97
N ILE A 245 0.27 -0.10 12.95
CA ILE A 245 -0.57 -0.56 11.83
C ILE A 245 -0.25 0.20 10.54
N VAL A 246 -0.01 1.52 10.62
CA VAL A 246 0.38 2.35 9.46
C VAL A 246 1.76 1.94 8.93
N LEU A 247 2.72 1.67 9.81
CA LEU A 247 4.05 1.18 9.45
C LEU A 247 3.96 -0.19 8.77
N ALA A 248 3.20 -1.11 9.36
CA ALA A 248 2.93 -2.42 8.77
C ALA A 248 2.30 -2.29 7.37
N LEU A 249 1.42 -1.30 7.15
CA LEU A 249 0.83 -1.03 5.83
C LEU A 249 1.83 -0.46 4.83
N SER A 250 2.79 0.34 5.29
CA SER A 250 3.91 0.82 4.47
C SER A 250 4.96 -0.25 4.19
N GLY A 251 4.83 -1.43 4.81
CA GLY A 251 5.79 -2.49 4.63
C GLY A 251 7.10 -2.28 5.39
N VAL A 252 7.01 -1.75 6.61
CA VAL A 252 8.13 -1.56 7.55
C VAL A 252 7.71 -2.03 8.94
#